data_AF-A0A6N4WQG3-F1
#
_entry.id   AF-A0A6N4WQG3-F1
#
_cell.length_a   1.000
_cell.length_b   1.000
_cell.length_c   1.000
_cell.angle_alpha   90.00
_cell.angle_beta   90.00
_cell.angle_gamma   90.00
#
_symmetry.space_group_name_H-M   'P 1'
#
loop_
_entity.id
_entity.type
_entity.pdbx_description
1 polymer ?
#
loop_
_entity_poly.entity_id
_entity_poly.type
_entity_poly.pdbx_seq_one_letter_code
_entity_poly.pdbx_strand_id
1 'polypeptide(L)' 'MSEVALLGVLAQRFGGRIEWNSKNMRITNRPELNVFVKEPARAGWAACEDLWT' A
#
# COMPACT_ATOMS: atom_id res chain seq x y z
N MET A 1 4.45 -0.48 -13.39
CA MET A 1 4.33 0.99 -13.47
C MET A 1 3.24 1.52 -12.55
N SER A 2 2.05 0.89 -12.50
CA SER A 2 0.91 1.31 -11.66
C SER A 2 1.25 1.46 -10.17
N GLU A 3 2.02 0.52 -9.61
CA GLU A 3 2.45 0.54 -8.20
C GLU A 3 3.18 1.83 -7.80
N VAL A 4 4.20 2.23 -8.58
CA VAL A 4 4.99 3.44 -8.31
C VAL A 4 4.14 4.70 -8.48
N ALA A 5 3.20 4.72 -9.43
CA ALA A 5 2.27 5.84 -9.60
C ALA A 5 1.36 6.02 -8.38
N LEU A 6 0.81 4.92 -7.83
CA LEU A 6 -0.03 4.95 -6.64
C LEU A 6 0.75 5.37 -5.38
N LEU A 7 1.97 4.88 -5.21
CA LEU A 7 2.87 5.35 -4.13
C LEU A 7 3.18 6.85 -4.28
N GLY A 8 3.33 7.34 -5.51
CA GLY A 8 3.48 8.76 -5.80
C GLY A 8 2.27 9.60 -5.36
N VAL A 9 1.05 9.12 -5.60
CA VAL A 9 -0.18 9.78 -5.11
C VAL A 9 -0.24 9.80 -3.58
N LEU A 10 0.14 8.69 -2.94
CA LEU A 10 0.23 8.59 -1.48
C LEU A 10 1.23 9.60 -0.91
N ALA A 11 2.42 9.72 -1.53
CA ALA A 11 3.43 10.70 -1.14
C ALA A 11 2.95 12.15 -1.32
N GLN A 12 2.22 12.45 -2.39
CA GLN A 12 1.63 13.78 -2.61
C GLN A 12 0.58 14.13 -1.56
N ARG A 13 -0.25 13.16 -1.14
CA ARG A 13 -1.37 13.40 -0.22
C ARG A 13 -0.92 13.63 1.23
N PHE A 14 0.05 12.86 1.70
CA PHE A 14 0.51 12.91 3.10
C PHE A 14 1.81 13.70 3.28
N GLY A 15 2.52 13.98 2.18
CA GLY A 15 3.82 14.62 2.21
C GLY A 15 4.92 13.73 2.79
N GLY A 16 6.16 14.07 2.44
CA GLY A 16 7.35 13.40 2.97
C GLY A 16 7.78 12.15 2.20
N ARG A 17 8.77 11.46 2.76
CA ARG A 17 9.43 10.31 2.12
C ARG A 17 8.67 9.01 2.44
N ILE A 18 8.40 8.20 1.42
CA ILE A 18 7.88 6.83 1.56
C ILE A 18 9.02 5.88 1.22
N GLU A 19 9.36 5.01 2.17
CA GLU A 19 10.21 3.85 1.93
C GLU A 19 9.34 2.64 1.67
N TRP A 20 9.59 1.97 0.55
CA TRP A 20 8.75 0.91 0.03
C TRP A 20 9.51 -0.41 -0.05
N ASN A 21 8.95 -1.46 0.56
CA ASN A 21 9.39 -2.83 0.39
C ASN A 21 8.49 -3.53 -0.63
N SER A 22 8.97 -3.64 -1.87
CA SER A 22 8.22 -4.24 -2.97
C SER A 22 7.98 -5.75 -2.82
N LYS A 23 8.85 -6.47 -2.10
CA LYS A 23 8.68 -7.91 -1.88
C LYS A 23 7.50 -8.22 -0.98
N ASN A 24 7.33 -7.42 0.08
CA ASN A 24 6.28 -7.60 1.06
C ASN A 24 5.10 -6.63 0.86
N MET A 25 5.14 -5.85 -0.23
CA MET A 25 4.19 -4.78 -0.56
C MET A 25 3.84 -3.88 0.63
N ARG A 26 4.85 -3.36 1.34
CA ARG A 26 4.63 -2.61 2.58
C ARG A 26 5.50 -1.37 2.71
N ILE A 27 4.93 -0.31 3.28
CA ILE A 27 5.64 0.90 3.69
C ILE A 27 6.35 0.63 5.03
N THR A 28 7.66 0.84 5.08
CA THR A 28 8.51 0.50 6.24
C THR A 28 8.70 1.66 7.20
N ASN A 29 8.81 2.88 6.70
CA ASN A 29 9.14 4.05 7.51
C ASN A 29 7.91 4.82 8.05
N ARG A 30 6.72 4.51 7.52
CA ARG A 30 5.43 5.14 7.88
C ARG A 30 4.33 4.08 7.99
N PRO A 31 4.37 3.23 9.03
CA PRO A 31 3.49 2.07 9.13
C PRO A 31 2.00 2.45 9.14
N GLU A 32 1.65 3.66 9.60
CA GLU A 32 0.30 4.20 9.63
C GLU A 32 -0.34 4.33 8.24
N LEU A 33 0.47 4.46 7.19
CA LEU A 33 -0.02 4.61 5.81
C LEU A 33 -0.37 3.27 5.15
N ASN A 34 0.01 2.13 5.74
CA ASN A 34 -0.26 0.81 5.16
C ASN A 34 -1.76 0.48 5.10
N VAL A 35 -2.62 1.18 5.84
CA VAL A 35 -4.08 1.05 5.73
C VAL A 35 -4.59 1.41 4.33
N PHE A 36 -3.90 2.33 3.63
CA PHE A 36 -4.24 2.72 2.26
C PHE A 36 -3.59 1.83 1.20
N VAL A 37 -2.66 0.97 1.60
CA VAL A 37 -1.99 0.01 0.72
C VAL A 37 -2.82 -1.27 0.62
N LYS A 38 -3.34 -1.76 1.76
CA LYS A 38 -4.31 -2.86 1.82
C LYS A 38 -5.50 -2.42 2.66
N GLU A 39 -6.51 -1.88 1.99
CA GLU A 39 -7.78 -1.54 2.64
C GLU A 39 -8.53 -2.82 3.01
N PRO A 40 -9.24 -2.84 4.15
CA PRO A 40 -10.06 -4.00 4.52
C PRO A 40 -11.15 -4.21 3.47
N ALA A 41 -11.08 -5.34 2.76
CA ALA A 41 -12.07 -5.69 1.77
C ALA A 41 -13.41 -6.01 2.45
N ARG A 42 -14.51 -5.65 1.77
CA ARG A 42 -15.85 -6.03 2.22
C ARG A 42 -15.98 -7.56 2.20
N ALA A 43 -16.71 -8.11 3.18
CA ALA A 43 -17.02 -9.54 3.22
C ALA A 43 -17.62 -10.03 1.89
N GLY A 44 -17.05 -11.10 1.34
CA GLY A 44 -17.43 -11.64 0.02
C GLY A 44 -16.81 -10.94 -1.20
N TRP A 45 -16.03 -9.88 -1.00
CA TRP A 45 -15.33 -9.12 -2.04
C TRP A 45 -13.80 -9.13 -1.85
N ALA A 46 -13.31 -9.96 -0.93
CA ALA A 46 -11.87 -10.17 -0.76
C ALA A 46 -11.31 -10.80 -2.04
N ALA A 47 -10.44 -10.05 -2.72
CA ALA A 47 -9.78 -10.47 -3.95
C ALA A 47 -8.27 -10.36 -3.75
N CYS A 48 -7.51 -11.21 -4.43
CA CYS A 48 -6.04 -11.20 -4.35
C CYS A 48 -5.45 -11.39 -2.95
N GLU A 49 -6.15 -12.06 -2.02
CA GLU A 49 -5.60 -12.35 -0.68
C GLU A 49 -4.29 -13.16 -0.74
N ASP A 50 -4.16 -14.09 -1.70
CA ASP A 50 -2.93 -14.87 -1.94
C ASP A 50 -1.69 -14.00 -2.21
N LEU A 51 -1.85 -12.80 -2.78
CA LEU A 51 -0.73 -11.90 -3.06
C LEU A 51 -0.11 -11.28 -1.80
N TRP A 52 -0.79 -11.39 -0.66
CA TRP A 52 -0.39 -10.80 0.61
C TRP A 52 0.11 -11.83 1.63
N THR A 53 0.40 -13.06 1.18
CA THR A 53 0.89 -14.18 2.01
C THR A 53 2.40 -14.14 2.21
#